data_AF-A0AAD4JZP5-F1
#
_entry.id   AF-A0AAD4JZP5-F1
#
_cell.length_a   1.000
_cell.length_b   1.000
_cell.length_c   1.000
_cell.angle_alpha   90.00
_cell.angle_beta   90.00
_cell.angle_gamma   90.00
#
_symmetry.space_group_name_H-M   'P 1'
#
loop_
_entity.id
_entity.type
_entity.pdbx_description
1 polymer ?
#
loop_
_entity_poly.entity_id
_entity_poly.type
_entity_poly.pdbx_seq_one_letter_code
_entity_poly.pdbx_strand_id
1 'polypeptide(L)'
;MWDRGETILLIEYYENHSVLWDVLSADYKNKIKKQNAYCEIAKRLEKSEYEIKTKIHHLRTQFLQEVRRVKQKNSGQGTSDNCTSKWEFFDALKFIKND
;
A
#
# COMPACT_ATOMS: atom_id res chain seq x y z
N MET A 1 13.18 4.08 12.93
CA MET A 1 11.79 3.91 13.42
C MET A 1 10.89 4.67 12.47
N TRP A 2 9.66 4.20 12.21
CA TRP A 2 8.71 4.90 11.32
C TRP A 2 7.62 5.54 12.17
N ASP A 3 7.45 6.84 12.08
CA ASP A 3 6.33 7.53 12.70
C ASP A 3 5.07 7.48 11.80
N ARG A 4 3.97 8.00 12.32
CA ARG A 4 2.68 8.05 11.62
C ARG A 4 2.76 8.93 10.37
N GLY A 5 3.33 10.14 10.50
CA GLY A 5 3.52 11.09 9.41
C GLY A 5 4.40 10.54 8.30
N GLU A 6 5.56 9.97 8.65
CA GLU A 6 6.41 9.27 7.68
C GLU A 6 5.68 8.13 6.95
N THR A 7 4.85 7.37 7.67
CA THR A 7 4.08 6.27 7.07
C THR A 7 3.02 6.80 6.10
N ILE A 8 2.32 7.90 6.44
CA ILE A 8 1.34 8.54 5.56
C ILE A 8 2.03 9.07 4.29
N LEU A 9 3.13 9.82 4.46
CA LEU A 9 3.90 10.35 3.34
C LEU A 9 4.39 9.22 2.41
N LEU A 10 4.87 8.11 2.98
CA LEU A 10 5.24 6.94 2.19
C LEU A 10 4.07 6.41 1.36
N ILE A 11 2.87 6.33 1.93
CA ILE A 11 1.68 5.85 1.22
C ILE A 11 1.31 6.80 0.09
N GLU A 12 1.34 8.11 0.31
CA GLU A 12 1.07 9.12 -0.72
C GLU A 12 2.06 9.05 -1.89
N TYR A 13 3.37 8.94 -1.60
CA TYR A 13 4.36 8.75 -2.66
C TYR A 13 4.19 7.41 -3.36
N TYR A 14 3.87 6.36 -2.62
CA TYR A 14 3.66 5.04 -3.18
C TYR A 14 2.43 5.00 -4.11
N GLU A 15 1.33 5.66 -3.76
CA GLU A 15 0.14 5.85 -4.60
C GLU A 15 0.48 6.54 -5.92
N ASN A 16 1.23 7.63 -5.86
CA ASN A 16 1.67 8.39 -7.03
C ASN A 16 2.58 7.60 -8.00
N HIS A 17 3.18 6.51 -7.55
CA HIS A 17 4.04 5.65 -8.38
C HIS A 17 3.32 4.36 -8.76
N SER A 18 2.38 4.46 -9.72
CA SER A 18 1.60 3.31 -10.23
C SER A 18 2.47 2.12 -10.67
N VAL A 19 3.68 2.37 -11.17
CA VAL A 19 4.66 1.33 -11.51
C VAL A 19 4.97 0.35 -10.36
N LEU A 20 4.77 0.75 -9.11
CA LEU A 20 5.04 -0.07 -7.93
C LEU A 20 3.88 -0.99 -7.53
N TRP A 21 2.64 -0.63 -7.88
CA TRP A 21 1.45 -1.31 -7.37
C TRP A 21 0.44 -1.74 -8.44
N ASP A 22 0.34 -1.01 -9.55
CA ASP A 22 -0.60 -1.28 -10.63
C ASP A 22 -0.08 -2.42 -11.51
N VAL A 23 -0.64 -3.61 -11.35
CA VAL A 23 -0.29 -4.80 -12.14
C VAL A 23 -0.75 -4.73 -13.60
N LEU A 24 -1.71 -3.84 -13.92
CA LEU A 24 -2.24 -3.65 -15.27
C LEU A 24 -1.34 -2.74 -16.10
N SER A 25 -0.58 -1.86 -15.44
CA SER A 25 0.42 -1.03 -16.12
C SER A 25 1.51 -1.88 -16.78
N ALA A 26 1.79 -1.60 -18.06
CA ALA A 26 2.89 -2.21 -18.79
C ALA A 26 4.25 -1.99 -18.08
N ASP A 27 4.36 -0.89 -17.34
CA ASP A 27 5.57 -0.52 -16.61
C ASP A 27 5.78 -1.34 -15.34
N TYR A 28 4.76 -2.03 -14.81
CA TYR A 28 4.90 -2.86 -13.61
C TYR A 28 5.95 -3.96 -13.75
N LYS A 29 6.15 -4.48 -14.97
CA LYS A 29 7.19 -5.48 -15.26
C LYS A 29 8.57 -4.85 -15.49
N ASN A 30 8.64 -3.52 -15.63
CA ASN A 30 9.88 -2.80 -15.86
C ASN A 30 10.66 -2.61 -14.55
N LYS A 31 11.69 -3.44 -14.36
CA LYS A 31 12.56 -3.42 -13.19
C LYS A 31 13.26 -2.07 -13.00
N ILE A 32 13.65 -1.40 -14.07
CA ILE A 32 14.36 -0.12 -14.02
C ILE A 32 13.43 0.97 -13.51
N LYS A 33 12.20 1.07 -14.06
CA LYS A 33 11.21 2.05 -13.59
C LYS A 33 10.81 1.83 -12.13
N LYS A 34 10.67 0.58 -11.69
CA LYS A 34 10.45 0.24 -10.27
C LYS A 34 11.60 0.70 -9.39
N GLN A 35 12.84 0.40 -9.79
CA GLN A 35 14.03 0.80 -9.05
C GLN A 35 14.12 2.32 -8.93
N ASN A 36 13.88 3.05 -10.01
CA ASN A 36 13.84 4.51 -10.00
C ASN A 36 12.77 5.04 -9.04
N ALA A 37 11.55 4.49 -9.08
CA ALA A 37 10.49 4.89 -8.16
C ALA A 37 10.87 4.66 -6.69
N TYR A 38 11.45 3.50 -6.35
CA TYR A 38 11.95 3.27 -4.98
C TYR A 38 13.06 4.24 -4.58
N CYS A 39 13.97 4.56 -5.50
CA CYS A 39 15.07 5.49 -5.27
C CYS A 39 14.55 6.92 -5.03
N GLU A 40 13.58 7.38 -5.80
CA GLU A 40 12.94 8.69 -5.63
C GLU A 40 12.24 8.81 -4.27
N ILE A 41 11.47 7.80 -3.88
CA ILE A 41 10.81 7.74 -2.56
C ILE A 41 11.86 7.73 -1.43
N ALA A 42 12.93 6.94 -1.59
CA ALA A 42 14.01 6.83 -0.63
C ALA A 42 14.71 8.18 -0.40
N LYS A 43 15.05 8.89 -1.48
CA LYS A 43 15.63 10.24 -1.41
C LYS A 43 14.69 11.21 -0.70
N ARG A 44 13.39 11.16 -1.02
CA ARG A 44 12.41 12.12 -0.53
C ARG A 44 12.11 11.97 0.97
N LEU A 45 12.20 10.75 1.48
CA LEU A 45 12.02 10.43 2.90
C LEU A 45 13.34 10.32 3.67
N GLU A 46 14.47 10.60 3.00
CA GLU A 46 15.83 10.48 3.57
C GLU A 46 16.09 9.11 4.21
N LYS A 47 15.59 8.05 3.57
CA LYS A 47 15.73 6.65 4.02
C LYS A 47 16.40 5.79 2.96
N SER A 48 16.84 4.59 3.36
CA SER A 48 17.37 3.63 2.39
C SER A 48 16.26 3.00 1.54
N GLU A 49 16.56 2.67 0.29
CA GLU A 49 15.63 1.90 -0.56
C GLU A 49 15.18 0.59 0.09
N TYR A 50 16.06 -0.05 0.87
CA TYR A 50 15.74 -1.26 1.61
C TYR A 50 14.63 -1.02 2.64
N GLU A 51 14.70 0.08 3.40
CA GLU A 51 13.65 0.45 4.35
C GLU A 51 12.34 0.78 3.66
N ILE A 52 12.38 1.50 2.52
CA ILE A 52 11.18 1.80 1.72
C ILE A 52 10.52 0.50 1.25
N LYS A 53 11.29 -0.40 0.62
CA LYS A 53 10.80 -1.70 0.13
C LYS A 53 10.21 -2.54 1.25
N THR A 54 10.89 -2.61 2.39
CA THR A 54 10.46 -3.37 3.57
C THR A 54 9.17 -2.80 4.16
N LYS A 55 9.08 -1.47 4.32
CA LYS A 55 7.88 -0.82 4.87
C LYS A 55 6.68 -0.96 3.93
N ILE A 56 6.86 -0.77 2.62
CA ILE A 56 5.80 -1.01 1.62
C ILE A 56 5.34 -2.48 1.67
N HIS A 57 6.27 -3.44 1.75
CA HIS A 57 5.92 -4.85 1.84
C HIS A 57 5.05 -5.16 3.08
N HIS A 58 5.42 -4.60 4.25
CA HIS A 58 4.62 -4.75 5.47
C HIS A 58 3.24 -4.11 5.33
N LEU A 59 3.15 -2.87 4.83
CA LEU A 59 1.87 -2.18 4.60
C LEU A 59 0.95 -2.97 3.68
N ARG A 60 1.46 -3.45 2.53
CA ARG A 60 0.71 -4.29 1.59
C ARG A 60 0.20 -5.56 2.25
N THR A 61 1.07 -6.24 3.01
CA THR A 61 0.72 -7.50 3.66
C THR A 61 -0.41 -7.30 4.67
N GLN A 62 -0.30 -6.27 5.52
CA GLN A 62 -1.34 -5.91 6.48
C GLN A 62 -2.65 -5.52 5.78
N PHE A 63 -2.58 -4.70 4.72
CA PHE A 63 -3.75 -4.32 3.92
C PHE A 63 -4.48 -5.54 3.36
N LEU A 64 -3.76 -6.49 2.75
CA LEU A 64 -4.37 -7.69 2.18
C LEU A 64 -5.02 -8.59 3.24
N GLN A 65 -4.46 -8.64 4.46
CA GLN A 65 -5.08 -9.34 5.59
C GLN A 65 -6.38 -8.66 6.02
N GLU A 66 -6.37 -7.34 6.14
CA GLU A 66 -7.56 -6.56 6.48
C GLU A 66 -8.66 -6.69 5.42
N VAL A 67 -8.31 -6.65 4.13
CA VAL A 67 -9.25 -6.88 3.02
C VAL A 67 -9.89 -8.27 3.12
N ARG A 68 -9.11 -9.31 3.41
CA ARG A 68 -9.64 -10.68 3.61
C ARG A 68 -10.58 -10.74 4.81
N ARG A 69 -10.23 -10.08 5.91
CA ARG A 69 -11.04 -10.02 7.13
C ARG A 69 -12.39 -9.33 6.88
N VAL A 70 -12.39 -8.19 6.18
CA VAL A 70 -13.60 -7.46 5.80
C VAL A 70 -14.47 -8.32 4.87
N LYS A 71 -13.86 -8.96 3.85
CA LYS A 71 -14.60 -9.82 2.92
C LYS A 71 -15.25 -11.02 3.62
N GLN A 72 -14.54 -11.68 4.53
CA GLN A 72 -15.09 -12.84 5.27
C GLN A 72 -16.29 -12.47 6.14
N LYS A 73 -16.26 -11.30 6.80
CA LYS A 73 -17.40 -10.83 7.60
C LYS A 73 -18.65 -10.60 6.76
N ASN A 74 -18.48 -10.04 5.56
CA ASN A 74 -19.59 -9.78 4.64
C ASN A 74 -20.21 -11.05 4.05
N SER A 75 -19.47 -12.17 3.98
CA SER A 75 -19.99 -13.43 3.42
C SER A 75 -20.74 -14.33 4.43
N GLY A 76 -20.70 -14.00 5.73
CA GLY A 76 -21.25 -14.85 6.80
C GLY A 76 -22.37 -14.25 7.65
N GLN A 77 -22.65 -12.95 7.53
CA GLN A 77 -23.69 -12.28 8.33
C GLN A 77 -24.58 -11.42 7.44
N GLY A 78 -25.87 -11.77 7.37
CA GLY A 78 -26.91 -10.92 6.80
C GLY A 78 -27.21 -9.76 7.74
N THR A 79 -26.32 -8.78 7.84
CA THR A 79 -26.66 -7.46 8.39
C THR A 79 -25.72 -6.42 7.80
N SER A 80 -26.34 -5.38 7.23
CA SER A 80 -25.71 -4.20 6.63
C SER A 80 -24.97 -3.39 7.69
N ASP A 81 -23.77 -3.81 8.07
CA ASP A 81 -22.84 -2.99 8.82
C ASP A 81 -21.61 -2.78 7.95
N ASN A 82 -21.39 -1.55 7.50
CA ASN A 82 -20.22 -1.16 6.70
C ASN A 82 -18.95 -1.51 7.48
N CYS A 83 -18.43 -2.72 7.30
CA CYS A 83 -17.26 -3.19 8.03
C CYS A 83 -16.01 -2.55 7.43
N THR A 84 -15.82 -1.25 7.71
CA THR A 84 -14.58 -0.55 7.45
C THR A 84 -13.52 -1.10 8.41
N SER A 85 -12.32 -1.38 7.90
CA SER A 85 -11.21 -1.79 8.75
C SER A 85 -10.94 -0.71 9.81
N LYS A 86 -10.64 -1.12 11.04
CA LYS A 86 -10.19 -0.20 12.10
C LYS A 86 -8.75 0.27 11.92
N TRP A 87 -8.05 -0.24 10.89
CA TRP A 87 -6.66 0.09 10.67
C TRP A 87 -6.54 1.44 9.97
N GLU A 88 -5.81 2.36 10.59
CA GLU A 88 -5.72 3.77 10.17
C GLU A 88 -5.19 4.01 8.76
N PHE A 89 -4.40 3.08 8.21
CA PHE A 89 -3.85 3.17 6.85
C PHE A 89 -4.67 2.42 5.81
N PHE A 90 -5.76 1.75 6.23
CA PHE A 90 -6.55 0.90 5.34
C PHE A 90 -7.15 1.69 4.18
N ASP A 91 -7.78 2.83 4.48
CA ASP A 91 -8.40 3.68 3.47
C ASP A 91 -7.37 4.26 2.50
N ALA A 92 -6.21 4.70 3.02
CA ALA A 92 -5.13 5.24 2.22
C ALA A 92 -4.48 4.19 1.29
N LEU A 93 -4.61 2.89 1.58
CA LEU A 93 -4.05 1.81 0.76
C LEU A 93 -5.07 1.18 -0.20
N LYS A 94 -6.31 1.70 -0.25
CA LYS A 94 -7.38 1.15 -1.10
C LYS A 94 -7.01 1.14 -2.59
N PHE A 95 -6.24 2.11 -3.07
CA PHE A 95 -5.79 2.19 -4.47
C PHE A 95 -5.08 0.92 -4.97
N ILE A 96 -4.47 0.14 -4.08
CA ILE A 96 -3.77 -1.11 -4.44
C ILE A 96 -4.74 -2.15 -5.00
N LYS A 97 -5.98 -2.13 -4.52
CA LYS A 97 -7.08 -2.81 -5.18
C LYS A 97 -7.61 -1.84 -6.24
N ASN A 98 -7.11 -1.98 -7.47
CA ASN A 98 -7.92 -1.62 -8.63
C ASN A 98 -9.20 -2.46 -8.52
N ASP A 99 -10.29 -1.83 -8.09
CA ASP A 99 -11.65 -2.38 -8.20
C ASP A 99 -12.14 -2.21 -9.65
#